data_AF-A0A4V2XZV6-F1
#
_entry.id   AF-A0A4V2XZV6-F1
#
_cell.length_a   1.000
_cell.length_b   1.000
_cell.length_c   1.000
_cell.angle_alpha   90.00
_cell.angle_beta   90.00
_cell.angle_gamma   90.00
#
_symmetry.space_group_name_H-M   'P 1'
#
loop_
_entity.id
_entity.type
_entity.pdbx_description
1 polymer ?
#
loop_
_entity_poly.entity_id
_entity_poly.type
_entity_poly.pdbx_seq_one_letter_code
_entity_poly.pdbx_strand_id
1 'polypeptide(L)'
;MRAGQELTRMGTRRGRVRKDAMEKEVLPSWHATRRRRRVLAGTGGAAVAMVWAGTVISWNLAPSDTAMYWTIGLLMAAVVIVIPVLTVLNAATRGTASLPEAQLDERQVTERLRAHAVAHQVMLVLLVVVAVAVFSVPGDRGTYVPIAAVVTGVAALFLTHLVMPVLVAGWRQADPPPDDEDRHHQVREE
;
A
#
# COMPACT_ATOMS: atom_id res chain seq x y z
N MET A 1 21.41 -30.94 -35.48
CA MET A 1 20.29 -30.77 -34.51
C MET A 1 20.71 -30.47 -33.06
N ARG A 2 22.00 -30.52 -32.66
CA ARG A 2 22.45 -30.24 -31.27
C ARG A 2 22.58 -28.74 -30.92
N ALA A 3 22.90 -27.87 -31.89
CA ALA A 3 23.16 -26.45 -31.64
C ALA A 3 21.92 -25.65 -31.18
N GLY A 4 20.72 -26.06 -31.59
CA GLY A 4 19.47 -25.38 -31.20
C GLY A 4 19.09 -25.59 -29.73
N GLN A 5 19.47 -26.72 -29.11
CA GLN A 5 19.12 -27.01 -27.71
C GLN A 5 20.03 -26.27 -26.71
N GLU A 6 21.27 -25.95 -27.09
CA GLU A 6 22.18 -25.20 -26.21
C GLU A 6 21.82 -23.72 -26.11
N LEU A 7 21.37 -23.10 -27.20
CA LEU A 7 20.95 -21.71 -27.20
C LEU A 7 19.71 -21.48 -26.31
N THR A 8 18.76 -22.42 -26.30
CA THR A 8 17.58 -22.36 -25.42
C THR A 8 17.93 -22.57 -23.95
N ARG A 9 18.91 -23.45 -23.64
CA ARG A 9 19.44 -23.62 -22.27
C ARG A 9 20.22 -22.39 -21.79
N MET A 10 20.99 -21.73 -22.65
CA MET A 10 21.69 -20.50 -22.29
C MET A 10 20.73 -19.33 -22.04
N GLY A 11 19.68 -19.17 -22.87
CA GLY A 11 18.67 -18.13 -22.67
C GLY A 11 17.94 -18.25 -21.33
N THR A 12 17.59 -19.48 -20.93
CA THR A 12 16.92 -19.75 -19.64
C THR A 12 17.84 -19.62 -18.43
N ARG A 13 19.14 -19.89 -18.57
CA ARG A 13 20.14 -19.69 -17.51
C ARG A 13 20.46 -18.20 -17.32
N ARG A 14 20.66 -17.45 -18.40
CA ARG A 14 20.91 -15.99 -18.36
C ARG A 14 19.68 -15.24 -17.84
N GLY A 15 18.48 -15.68 -18.20
CA GLY A 15 17.23 -15.16 -17.65
C GLY A 15 17.08 -15.42 -16.14
N ARG A 16 17.48 -16.61 -15.66
CA ARG A 16 17.51 -16.92 -14.22
C ARG A 16 18.54 -16.10 -13.47
N VAL A 17 19.79 -16.06 -13.93
CA VAL A 17 20.86 -15.28 -13.28
C VAL A 17 20.53 -13.79 -13.24
N ARG A 18 19.86 -13.25 -14.27
CA ARG A 18 19.41 -11.85 -14.29
C ARG A 18 18.22 -11.60 -13.36
N LYS A 19 17.31 -12.58 -13.20
CA LYS A 19 16.25 -12.55 -12.19
C LYS A 19 16.84 -12.63 -10.79
N ASP A 20 17.76 -13.56 -10.54
CA ASP A 20 18.45 -13.74 -9.26
C ASP A 20 19.30 -12.52 -8.88
N ALA A 21 19.94 -11.86 -9.87
CA ALA A 21 20.69 -10.62 -9.65
C ALA A 21 19.77 -9.43 -9.34
N MET A 22 18.64 -9.29 -10.05
CA MET A 22 17.61 -8.29 -9.71
C MET A 22 16.96 -8.59 -8.34
N GLU A 23 16.74 -9.86 -8.02
CA GLU A 23 16.16 -10.27 -6.73
C GLU A 23 17.14 -10.01 -5.58
N LYS A 24 18.46 -10.14 -5.82
CA LYS A 24 19.51 -9.82 -4.84
C LYS A 24 19.84 -8.34 -4.73
N GLU A 25 19.72 -7.54 -5.79
CA GLU A 25 20.00 -6.09 -5.73
C GLU A 25 18.80 -5.25 -5.27
N VAL A 26 17.55 -5.74 -5.41
CA VAL A 26 16.34 -4.97 -5.07
C VAL A 26 15.80 -5.27 -3.67
N LEU A 27 16.41 -6.20 -2.93
CA LEU A 27 16.06 -6.49 -1.54
C LEU A 27 17.17 -6.04 -0.59
N PRO A 28 17.26 -4.73 -0.25
CA PRO A 28 17.91 -4.37 0.99
C PRO A 28 17.18 -5.13 2.11
N SER A 29 17.93 -5.93 2.86
CA SER A 29 17.57 -6.59 4.14
C SER A 29 16.91 -5.66 5.19
N TRP A 30 16.80 -4.38 4.86
CA TRP A 30 16.25 -3.29 5.63
C TRP A 30 14.72 -3.33 5.83
N HIS A 31 13.96 -4.04 4.97
CA HIS A 31 12.49 -4.19 5.06
C HIS A 31 12.01 -5.50 5.73
N ALA A 32 12.95 -6.32 6.22
CA ALA A 32 12.64 -7.64 6.78
C ALA A 32 11.91 -7.60 8.13
N THR A 33 12.00 -6.51 8.90
CA THR A 33 11.48 -6.45 10.27
C THR A 33 10.03 -5.95 10.36
N ARG A 34 9.17 -6.70 11.07
CA ARG A 34 7.77 -6.38 11.38
C ARG A 34 7.54 -4.95 11.87
N ARG A 35 8.46 -4.43 12.69
CA ARG A 35 8.36 -3.07 13.26
C ARG A 35 8.42 -2.01 12.18
N ARG A 36 9.28 -2.17 11.17
CA ARG A 36 9.43 -1.20 10.08
C ARG A 36 8.27 -1.25 9.09
N ARG A 37 7.76 -2.44 8.77
CA ARG A 37 6.52 -2.58 7.94
C ARG A 37 5.32 -1.91 8.61
N ARG A 38 5.18 -2.04 9.92
CA ARG A 38 4.11 -1.37 10.70
C ARG A 38 4.27 0.14 10.76
N VAL A 39 5.49 0.65 10.94
CA VAL A 39 5.76 2.09 10.89
C VAL A 39 5.42 2.64 9.52
N LEU A 40 5.83 1.95 8.44
CA LEU A 40 5.53 2.38 7.08
C LEU A 40 4.02 2.35 6.77
N ALA A 41 3.32 1.32 7.24
CA ALA A 41 1.86 1.26 7.16
C ALA A 41 1.20 2.40 7.97
N GLY A 42 1.73 2.71 9.15
CA GLY A 42 1.30 3.86 9.95
C GLY A 42 1.52 5.18 9.22
N THR A 43 2.67 5.37 8.57
CA THR A 43 2.97 6.55 7.74
C THR A 43 2.01 6.69 6.57
N GLY A 44 1.70 5.59 5.87
CA GLY A 44 0.69 5.58 4.80
C GLY A 44 -0.71 5.92 5.32
N GLY A 45 -1.09 5.37 6.47
CA GLY A 45 -2.36 5.70 7.13
C GLY A 45 -2.43 7.17 7.56
N ALA A 46 -1.34 7.74 8.07
CA ALA A 46 -1.25 9.16 8.40
C ALA A 46 -1.40 10.04 7.15
N ALA A 47 -0.79 9.67 6.03
CA ALA A 47 -0.95 10.40 4.77
C ALA A 47 -2.40 10.37 4.25
N VAL A 48 -3.08 9.23 4.36
CA VAL A 48 -4.53 9.14 4.05
C VAL A 48 -5.33 10.05 4.98
N ALA A 49 -5.02 10.06 6.28
CA ALA A 49 -5.68 10.94 7.25
C ALA A 49 -5.47 12.44 6.94
N MET A 50 -4.33 12.84 6.37
CA MET A 50 -4.09 14.22 5.94
C MET A 50 -5.06 14.67 4.84
N VAL A 51 -5.41 13.78 3.90
CA VAL A 51 -6.39 14.11 2.85
C VAL A 51 -7.80 14.24 3.43
N TRP A 52 -8.17 13.36 4.36
CA TRP A 52 -9.43 13.48 5.12
C TRP A 52 -9.49 14.78 5.94
N ALA A 53 -8.37 15.21 6.54
CA ALA A 53 -8.30 16.49 7.22
C ALA A 53 -8.55 17.66 6.27
N GLY A 54 -8.02 17.59 5.03
CA GLY A 54 -8.31 18.56 3.97
C GLY A 54 -9.81 18.67 3.64
N THR A 55 -10.52 17.53 3.62
CA THR A 55 -11.98 17.49 3.46
C THR A 55 -12.71 18.22 4.59
N VAL A 56 -12.32 17.94 5.84
CA VAL A 56 -12.92 18.58 7.02
C VAL A 56 -12.64 20.09 7.05
N ILE A 57 -11.40 20.51 6.71
CA ILE A 57 -11.04 21.93 6.60
C ILE A 57 -11.87 22.60 5.51
N SER A 58 -11.96 21.99 4.33
CA SER A 58 -12.78 22.52 3.23
C SER A 58 -14.26 22.60 3.57
N TRP A 59 -14.78 21.69 4.40
CA TRP A 59 -16.17 21.72 4.83
C TRP A 59 -16.46 22.90 5.77
N ASN A 60 -15.54 23.21 6.69
CA ASN A 60 -15.76 24.20 7.74
C ASN A 60 -15.32 25.63 7.37
N LEU A 61 -14.28 25.79 6.54
CA LEU A 61 -13.67 27.10 6.26
C LEU A 61 -13.95 27.61 4.85
N ALA A 62 -14.58 26.85 3.96
CA ALA A 62 -14.87 27.35 2.62
C ALA A 62 -16.08 28.32 2.61
N PRO A 63 -16.06 29.37 1.78
CA PRO A 63 -14.97 29.79 0.88
C PRO A 63 -13.93 30.66 1.61
N SER A 64 -12.67 30.21 1.63
CA SER A 64 -11.54 30.95 2.19
C SER A 64 -10.25 30.57 1.46
N ASP A 65 -9.43 31.56 1.11
CA ASP A 65 -8.11 31.33 0.51
C ASP A 65 -7.21 30.51 1.44
N THR A 66 -7.35 30.68 2.76
CA THR A 66 -6.65 29.90 3.77
C THR A 66 -7.01 28.41 3.69
N ALA A 67 -8.30 28.09 3.49
CA ALA A 67 -8.75 26.71 3.33
C ALA A 67 -8.15 26.06 2.08
N MET A 68 -8.05 26.83 0.99
CA MET A 68 -7.45 26.37 -0.26
C MET A 68 -5.98 26.01 -0.08
N TYR A 69 -5.17 26.89 0.52
CA TYR A 69 -3.74 26.63 0.72
C TYR A 69 -3.48 25.40 1.60
N TRP A 70 -4.22 25.26 2.70
CA TRP A 70 -4.09 24.10 3.59
C TRP A 70 -4.50 22.81 2.89
N THR A 71 -5.62 22.81 2.18
CA THR A 71 -6.14 21.61 1.53
C THR A 71 -5.21 21.13 0.41
N ILE A 72 -4.71 22.05 -0.42
CA ILE A 72 -3.73 21.72 -1.46
C ILE A 72 -2.41 21.26 -0.84
N GLY A 73 -1.93 21.95 0.20
CA GLY A 73 -0.70 21.58 0.90
C GLY A 73 -0.76 20.17 1.51
N LEU A 74 -1.87 19.84 2.18
CA LEU A 74 -2.09 18.51 2.75
C LEU A 74 -2.20 17.43 1.67
N LEU A 75 -2.89 17.71 0.56
CA LEU A 75 -2.99 16.78 -0.56
C LEU A 75 -1.61 16.50 -1.18
N MET A 76 -0.82 17.54 -1.44
CA MET A 76 0.53 17.41 -2.00
C MET A 76 1.45 16.63 -1.06
N ALA A 77 1.43 16.95 0.23
CA ALA A 77 2.20 16.21 1.24
C ALA A 77 1.78 14.73 1.28
N ALA A 78 0.47 14.46 1.24
CA ALA A 78 -0.04 13.09 1.22
C ALA A 78 0.44 12.32 -0.01
N VAL A 79 0.39 12.92 -1.20
CA VAL A 79 0.86 12.28 -2.44
C VAL A 79 2.37 11.97 -2.36
N VAL A 80 3.18 12.92 -1.90
CA VAL A 80 4.63 12.76 -1.74
C VAL A 80 4.96 11.64 -0.75
N ILE A 81 4.14 11.42 0.28
CA ILE A 81 4.33 10.35 1.26
C ILE A 81 3.80 9.00 0.73
N VAL A 82 2.62 8.98 0.10
CA VAL A 82 1.95 7.74 -0.32
C VAL A 82 2.73 7.03 -1.41
N ILE A 83 3.27 7.75 -2.40
CA ILE A 83 4.02 7.14 -3.51
C ILE A 83 5.16 6.25 -2.99
N PRO A 84 6.13 6.74 -2.19
CA PRO A 84 7.22 5.90 -1.69
C PRO A 84 6.73 4.83 -0.72
N VAL A 85 5.70 5.11 0.11
CA VAL A 85 5.10 4.10 0.99
C VAL A 85 4.57 2.93 0.18
N LEU A 86 3.82 3.18 -0.89
CA LEU A 86 3.29 2.14 -1.78
C LEU A 86 4.42 1.39 -2.47
N THR A 87 5.42 2.08 -3.02
CA THR A 87 6.55 1.44 -3.69
C THR A 87 7.29 0.51 -2.75
N VAL A 88 7.63 0.99 -1.56
CA VAL A 88 8.38 0.22 -0.56
C VAL A 88 7.55 -0.92 0.00
N LEU A 89 6.26 -0.71 0.27
CA LEU A 89 5.40 -1.74 0.85
C LEU A 89 5.06 -2.84 -0.18
N ASN A 90 4.89 -2.49 -1.45
CA ASN A 90 4.78 -3.45 -2.54
C ASN A 90 6.08 -4.25 -2.74
N ALA A 91 7.25 -3.61 -2.64
CA ALA A 91 8.53 -4.31 -2.68
C ALA A 91 8.73 -5.24 -1.46
N ALA A 92 8.41 -4.76 -0.25
CA ALA A 92 8.56 -5.50 1.00
C ALA A 92 7.58 -6.69 1.13
N THR A 93 6.40 -6.59 0.52
CA THR A 93 5.44 -7.70 0.39
C THR A 93 5.84 -8.70 -0.70
N ARG A 94 7.10 -8.62 -1.20
CA ARG A 94 7.69 -9.43 -2.28
C ARG A 94 6.88 -9.37 -3.57
N GLY A 95 6.16 -8.29 -3.80
CA GLY A 95 5.26 -8.18 -4.93
C GLY A 95 4.12 -9.20 -4.90
N THR A 96 3.71 -9.78 -3.77
CA THR A 96 2.51 -10.66 -3.75
C THR A 96 1.25 -9.95 -4.27
N ALA A 97 1.19 -8.61 -4.14
CA ALA A 97 0.16 -7.78 -4.77
C ALA A 97 0.34 -7.57 -6.30
N SER A 98 1.56 -7.72 -6.83
CA SER A 98 1.93 -7.42 -8.23
C SER A 98 2.49 -8.60 -9.03
N LEU A 99 2.71 -9.76 -8.40
CA LEU A 99 3.19 -10.99 -9.02
C LEU A 99 2.06 -11.60 -9.85
N PRO A 100 2.38 -12.14 -11.04
CA PRO A 100 1.40 -12.91 -11.82
C PRO A 100 0.86 -14.08 -10.99
N GLU A 101 -0.46 -14.28 -11.03
CA GLU A 101 -1.17 -15.33 -10.28
C GLU A 101 -0.56 -16.73 -10.49
N ALA A 102 -0.01 -16.98 -11.69
CA ALA A 102 0.67 -18.23 -12.05
C ALA A 102 2.00 -18.49 -11.29
N GLN A 103 2.52 -17.54 -10.51
CA GLN A 103 3.73 -17.68 -9.70
C GLN A 103 3.44 -17.69 -8.19
N LEU A 104 2.18 -17.47 -7.80
CA LEU A 104 1.76 -17.46 -6.40
C LEU A 104 1.38 -18.88 -5.97
N ASP A 105 1.85 -19.29 -4.79
CA ASP A 105 1.37 -20.52 -4.14
C ASP A 105 -0.08 -20.33 -3.65
N GLU A 106 -0.84 -21.41 -3.48
CA GLU A 106 -2.24 -21.39 -3.02
C GLU A 106 -2.41 -20.62 -1.70
N ARG A 107 -1.40 -20.73 -0.82
CA ARG A 107 -1.32 -19.98 0.44
C ARG A 107 -1.21 -18.47 0.20
N GLN A 108 -0.37 -18.04 -0.73
CA GLN A 108 -0.16 -16.61 -1.03
C GLN A 108 -1.39 -15.98 -1.70
N VAL A 109 -2.06 -16.73 -2.58
CA VAL A 109 -3.34 -16.31 -3.18
C VAL A 109 -4.39 -16.07 -2.09
N THR A 110 -4.52 -17.02 -1.16
CA THR A 110 -5.49 -16.92 -0.06
C THR A 110 -5.20 -15.73 0.86
N GLU A 111 -3.95 -15.48 1.20
CA GLU A 111 -3.55 -14.32 2.01
C GLU A 111 -3.86 -12.99 1.31
N ARG A 112 -3.59 -12.90 0.01
CA ARG A 112 -3.92 -11.73 -0.81
C ARG A 112 -5.42 -11.48 -0.84
N LEU A 113 -6.22 -12.52 -1.12
CA LEU A 113 -7.69 -12.41 -1.14
C LEU A 113 -8.22 -11.97 0.23
N ARG A 114 -7.65 -12.49 1.32
CA ARG A 114 -8.04 -12.07 2.68
C ARG A 114 -7.70 -10.62 2.96
N ALA A 115 -6.55 -10.12 2.50
CA ALA A 115 -6.18 -8.71 2.62
C ALA A 115 -7.14 -7.81 1.83
N HIS A 116 -7.48 -8.18 0.59
CA HIS A 116 -8.46 -7.45 -0.22
C HIS A 116 -9.86 -7.48 0.40
N ALA A 117 -10.31 -8.62 0.91
CA ALA A 117 -11.62 -8.75 1.57
C ALA A 117 -11.71 -7.85 2.80
N VAL A 118 -10.67 -7.82 3.65
CA VAL A 118 -10.62 -6.92 4.82
C VAL A 118 -10.57 -5.46 4.39
N ALA A 119 -9.76 -5.12 3.39
CA ALA A 119 -9.71 -3.75 2.86
C ALA A 119 -11.08 -3.31 2.32
N HIS A 120 -11.79 -4.20 1.64
CA HIS A 120 -13.14 -3.95 1.15
C HIS A 120 -14.14 -3.76 2.28
N GLN A 121 -14.10 -4.59 3.33
CA GLN A 121 -14.93 -4.42 4.53
C GLN A 121 -14.68 -3.07 5.21
N VAL A 122 -13.41 -2.67 5.35
CA VAL A 122 -13.06 -1.36 5.92
C VAL A 122 -13.58 -0.22 5.03
N MET A 123 -13.46 -0.37 3.70
CA MET A 123 -14.01 0.62 2.76
C MET A 123 -15.54 0.73 2.88
N LEU A 124 -16.26 -0.39 3.02
CA LEU A 124 -17.70 -0.38 3.22
C LEU A 124 -18.09 0.33 4.52
N VAL A 125 -17.39 0.04 5.62
CA VAL A 125 -17.61 0.75 6.90
C VAL A 125 -17.37 2.25 6.73
N LEU A 126 -16.29 2.63 6.05
CA LEU A 126 -15.98 4.04 5.78
C LEU A 126 -17.07 4.71 4.93
N LEU A 127 -17.58 4.04 3.89
CA LEU A 127 -18.68 4.55 3.08
C LEU A 127 -19.97 4.72 3.89
N VAL A 128 -20.28 3.79 4.81
CA VAL A 128 -21.41 3.93 5.73
C VAL A 128 -21.23 5.13 6.64
N VAL A 129 -20.03 5.33 7.20
CA VAL A 129 -19.72 6.49 8.06
C VAL A 129 -19.89 7.79 7.28
N VAL A 130 -19.36 7.88 6.06
CA VAL A 130 -19.52 9.05 5.18
C VAL A 130 -20.99 9.30 4.84
N ALA A 131 -21.73 8.25 4.49
CA ALA A 131 -23.16 8.37 4.19
C ALA A 131 -23.94 8.90 5.40
N VAL A 132 -23.72 8.33 6.59
CA VAL A 132 -24.35 8.82 7.83
C VAL A 132 -23.97 10.27 8.11
N ALA A 133 -22.70 10.65 7.93
CA ALA A 133 -22.25 12.03 8.12
C ALA A 133 -22.99 12.99 7.17
N VAL A 134 -23.12 12.63 5.89
CA VAL A 134 -23.85 13.43 4.89
C VAL A 134 -25.34 13.52 5.24
N PHE A 135 -25.99 12.40 5.60
CA PHE A 135 -27.41 12.39 5.98
C PHE A 135 -27.70 13.13 7.30
N SER A 136 -26.70 13.31 8.15
CA SER A 136 -26.84 14.03 9.42
C SER A 136 -26.79 15.56 9.23
N VAL A 137 -26.40 16.06 8.05
CA VAL A 137 -26.40 17.49 7.76
C VAL A 137 -27.86 17.96 7.63
N PRO A 138 -28.33 18.91 8.45
CA PRO A 138 -29.66 19.48 8.31
C PRO A 138 -29.78 20.15 6.94
N GLY A 139 -30.64 19.61 6.08
CA GLY A 139 -30.82 20.08 4.71
C GLY A 139 -32.09 20.89 4.52
N ASP A 140 -31.95 22.17 4.20
CA ASP A 140 -32.99 23.02 3.64
C ASP A 140 -32.62 23.45 2.20
N ARG A 141 -33.48 24.22 1.52
CA ARG A 141 -33.20 24.70 0.15
C ARG A 141 -31.99 25.65 0.06
N GLY A 142 -31.49 26.17 1.18
CA GLY A 142 -30.36 27.08 1.26
C GLY A 142 -29.05 26.41 1.67
N THR A 143 -29.04 25.10 1.89
CA THR A 143 -27.86 24.39 2.41
C THR A 143 -26.72 24.42 1.40
N TYR A 144 -25.68 25.17 1.74
CA TYR A 144 -24.48 25.32 0.92
C TYR A 144 -23.50 24.17 1.19
N VAL A 145 -23.14 23.44 0.14
CA VAL A 145 -22.12 22.39 0.21
C VAL A 145 -20.87 22.87 -0.53
N PRO A 146 -19.74 23.04 0.16
CA PRO A 146 -18.50 23.47 -0.49
C PRO A 146 -18.00 22.44 -1.51
N ILE A 147 -17.86 22.83 -2.78
CA ILE A 147 -17.33 21.97 -3.85
C ILE A 147 -15.93 21.44 -3.50
N ALA A 148 -15.09 22.26 -2.86
CA ALA A 148 -13.76 21.87 -2.41
C ALA A 148 -13.81 20.66 -1.44
N ALA A 149 -14.79 20.62 -0.54
CA ALA A 149 -14.98 19.50 0.38
C ALA A 149 -15.41 18.23 -0.38
N VAL A 150 -16.26 18.36 -1.39
CA VAL A 150 -16.68 17.23 -2.23
C VAL A 150 -15.49 16.66 -3.01
N VAL A 151 -14.75 17.50 -3.72
CA VAL A 151 -13.59 17.07 -4.53
C VAL A 151 -12.54 16.39 -3.67
N THR A 152 -12.22 16.98 -2.53
CA THR A 152 -11.20 16.43 -1.62
C THR A 152 -11.68 15.19 -0.91
N GLY A 153 -12.96 15.10 -0.55
CA GLY A 153 -13.58 13.90 0.02
C GLY A 153 -13.55 12.73 -0.96
N VAL A 154 -13.87 12.98 -2.24
CA VAL A 154 -13.77 11.96 -3.30
C VAL A 154 -12.31 11.52 -3.48
N ALA A 155 -11.36 12.46 -3.49
CA ALA A 155 -9.94 12.14 -3.54
C ALA A 155 -9.48 11.31 -2.33
N ALA A 156 -9.96 11.63 -1.12
CA ALA A 156 -9.69 10.89 0.10
C ALA A 156 -10.21 9.45 0.01
N LEU A 157 -11.44 9.26 -0.47
CA LEU A 157 -12.04 7.94 -0.69
C LEU A 157 -11.24 7.13 -1.70
N PHE A 158 -10.88 7.74 -2.83
CA PHE A 158 -10.09 7.09 -3.88
C PHE A 158 -8.72 6.66 -3.36
N LEU A 159 -8.01 7.56 -2.67
CA LEU A 159 -6.70 7.28 -2.09
C LEU A 159 -6.80 6.17 -1.03
N THR A 160 -7.82 6.23 -0.17
CA THR A 160 -8.07 5.19 0.84
C THR A 160 -8.26 3.84 0.16
N HIS A 161 -9.10 3.77 -0.87
CA HIS A 161 -9.36 2.53 -1.61
C HIS A 161 -8.09 1.93 -2.23
N LEU A 162 -7.23 2.77 -2.85
CA LEU A 162 -5.98 2.31 -3.46
C LEU A 162 -4.97 1.79 -2.43
N VAL A 163 -4.85 2.47 -1.29
CA VAL A 163 -3.78 2.23 -0.32
C VAL A 163 -4.16 1.14 0.69
N MET A 164 -5.45 0.97 1.00
CA MET A 164 -5.94 0.07 2.05
C MET A 164 -5.46 -1.39 1.92
N PRO A 165 -5.52 -2.05 0.74
CA PRO A 165 -5.10 -3.45 0.63
C PRO A 165 -3.63 -3.66 0.98
N VAL A 166 -2.78 -2.71 0.56
CA VAL A 166 -1.33 -2.76 0.78
C VAL A 166 -1.00 -2.49 2.26
N LEU A 167 -1.71 -1.55 2.90
CA LEU A 167 -1.59 -1.31 4.34
C LEU A 167 -2.00 -2.54 5.17
N VAL A 168 -3.13 -3.17 4.82
CA VAL A 168 -3.62 -4.37 5.50
C VAL A 168 -2.64 -5.52 5.34
N ALA A 169 -2.13 -5.74 4.12
CA ALA A 169 -1.10 -6.74 3.86
C ALA A 169 0.16 -6.49 4.68
N GLY A 170 0.71 -5.27 4.61
CA GLY A 170 1.90 -4.86 5.34
C GLY A 170 1.79 -4.99 6.86
N TRP A 171 0.60 -4.70 7.42
CA TRP A 171 0.35 -4.81 8.85
C TRP A 171 0.22 -6.26 9.34
N ARG A 172 -0.34 -7.15 8.50
CA ARG A 172 -0.63 -8.55 8.86
C ARG A 172 0.51 -9.52 8.55
N GLN A 173 1.43 -9.18 7.66
CA GLN A 173 2.50 -10.09 7.23
C GLN A 173 3.44 -10.48 8.39
N ALA A 174 3.51 -11.79 8.65
CA ALA A 174 4.41 -12.39 9.65
C ALA A 174 5.88 -12.20 9.24
N ASP A 175 6.80 -12.26 10.22
CA ASP A 175 8.23 -12.20 9.91
C ASP A 175 8.67 -13.48 9.18
N PRO A 176 9.58 -13.37 8.20
CA PRO A 176 10.23 -14.54 7.64
C PRO A 176 10.89 -15.34 8.78
N PRO A 177 10.85 -16.68 8.75
CA PRO A 177 11.65 -17.47 9.67
C PRO A 177 13.13 -17.05 9.55
N PRO A 178 13.90 -17.03 10.65
CA PRO A 178 15.32 -16.71 10.59
C PRO A 178 15.99 -17.68 9.61
N ASP A 179 16.81 -17.15 8.68
CA ASP A 179 17.58 -18.00 7.77
C ASP A 179 18.47 -18.91 8.62
N ASP A 180 18.36 -20.23 8.42
CA ASP A 180 19.14 -21.25 9.14
C ASP A 180 20.65 -21.23 8.76
N GLU A 181 21.14 -20.17 8.09
CA GLU A 181 22.56 -20.03 7.70
C GLU A 181 23.49 -19.85 8.92
N ASP A 182 22.99 -19.36 10.05
CA ASP A 182 23.77 -19.26 11.30
C ASP A 182 23.98 -20.62 11.99
N ARG A 183 23.18 -21.65 11.64
CA ARG A 183 23.24 -22.96 12.31
C ARG A 183 24.32 -23.88 11.74
N HIS A 184 24.81 -23.63 10.53
CA HIS A 184 25.85 -24.43 9.90
C HIS A 184 27.29 -24.00 10.26
N HIS A 185 27.48 -22.80 10.83
CA HIS A 185 28.78 -22.35 11.30
C HIS A 185 29.16 -22.88 12.69
N GLN A 186 28.19 -23.20 13.55
CA GLN A 186 28.47 -23.74 14.89
C GLN A 186 28.80 -25.24 14.93
N VAL A 187 28.34 -26.03 13.93
CA VAL A 187 28.57 -27.49 13.92
C VAL A 187 29.94 -27.87 13.32
N ARG A 188 30.71 -26.91 12.80
CA ARG A 188 32.05 -27.16 12.22
C ARG A 188 33.20 -26.92 13.19
N GLU A 189 32.92 -26.46 14.41
CA GLU A 189 33.93 -26.16 15.43
C GLU A 189 33.91 -27.14 16.63
N GLU A 190 33.09 -28.19 16.60
CA GLU A 190 33.15 -29.33 17.53
C GLU A 190 33.74 -30.58 16.87
#